data_AF-A0A7W7KF55-F1
#
_entry.id   AF-A0A7W7KF55-F1
#
_cell.length_a   1.000
_cell.length_b   1.000
_cell.length_c   1.000
_cell.angle_alpha   90.00
_cell.angle_beta   90.00
_cell.angle_gamma   90.00
#
_symmetry.space_group_name_H-M   'P 1'
#
loop_
_entity.id
_entity.type
_entity.pdbx_description
1 polymer ?
#
loop_
_entity_poly.entity_id
_entity_poly.type
_entity_poly.pdbx_seq_one_letter_code
_entity_poly.pdbx_strand_id
1 'polypeptide(L)'
;MVEAECAVVVHTLYQTVTQWVGTVFGVVGALMVASNTRWSKWGWPFFIVSAWGLFLFAGSMDAFGMMILEVTFFLTNLLGLWRWLIQPYRESKKETQKHALENH
;
A
#
# COMPACT_ATOMS: atom_id res chain seq x y z
N MET A 1 -37.45 -13.85 -0.36
CA MET A 1 -36.61 -14.46 -1.41
C MET A 1 -35.71 -13.41 -2.05
N VAL A 2 -36.27 -12.31 -2.59
CA VAL A 2 -35.52 -11.18 -3.17
C VAL A 2 -34.48 -10.55 -2.22
N GLU A 3 -34.80 -10.36 -0.94
CA GLU A 3 -33.86 -9.76 0.03
C GLU A 3 -32.61 -10.63 0.29
N ALA A 4 -32.78 -11.95 0.32
CA ALA A 4 -31.68 -12.89 0.54
C ALA A 4 -30.74 -12.93 -0.69
N GLU A 5 -31.29 -12.86 -1.90
CA GLU A 5 -30.50 -12.80 -3.12
C GLU A 5 -29.71 -11.48 -3.21
N CYS A 6 -30.32 -10.36 -2.83
CA CYS A 6 -29.65 -9.06 -2.80
C CYS A 6 -28.46 -9.06 -1.83
N ALA A 7 -28.62 -9.65 -0.64
CA ALA A 7 -27.55 -9.77 0.34
C ALA A 7 -26.37 -10.63 -0.18
N VAL A 8 -26.66 -11.74 -0.85
CA VAL A 8 -25.64 -12.62 -1.46
C VAL A 8 -24.88 -11.90 -2.58
N VAL A 9 -25.59 -11.15 -3.42
CA VAL A 9 -24.96 -10.36 -4.51
C VAL A 9 -24.06 -9.27 -3.95
N VAL A 10 -24.53 -8.51 -2.95
CA VAL A 10 -23.73 -7.45 -2.31
C VAL A 10 -22.47 -8.01 -1.66
N HIS A 11 -22.59 -9.12 -0.93
CA HIS A 11 -21.43 -9.79 -0.32
C HIS A 11 -20.43 -10.26 -1.37
N THR A 12 -20.91 -10.85 -2.47
CA THR A 12 -20.04 -11.33 -3.57
C THR A 12 -19.33 -10.17 -4.30
N LEU A 13 -20.03 -9.05 -4.53
CA LEU A 13 -19.44 -7.86 -5.13
C LEU A 13 -18.35 -7.24 -4.25
N TYR A 14 -18.58 -7.16 -2.94
CA TYR A 14 -17.59 -6.66 -1.98
C TYR A 14 -16.28 -7.47 -2.03
N GLN A 15 -16.41 -8.80 -1.99
CA GLN A 15 -15.28 -9.73 -2.08
C GLN A 15 -14.50 -9.54 -3.39
N THR A 16 -15.23 -9.49 -4.51
CA THR A 16 -14.64 -9.35 -5.83
C THR A 16 -13.86 -8.04 -5.94
N VAL A 17 -14.46 -6.92 -5.53
CA VAL A 17 -13.82 -5.60 -5.63
C VAL A 17 -12.57 -5.51 -4.75
N THR A 18 -12.65 -5.93 -3.49
CA THR A 18 -11.52 -5.87 -2.55
C THR A 18 -10.37 -6.77 -2.99
N GLN A 19 -10.65 -7.98 -3.48
CA GLN A 19 -9.66 -8.91 -4.02
C GLN A 19 -8.93 -8.34 -5.24
N TRP A 20 -9.69 -7.86 -6.23
CA TRP A 20 -9.11 -7.39 -7.50
C TRP A 20 -8.37 -6.06 -7.32
N VAL A 21 -8.91 -5.14 -6.52
CA VAL A 21 -8.21 -3.89 -6.18
C VAL A 21 -6.91 -4.21 -5.46
N GLY A 22 -6.95 -5.06 -4.43
CA GLY A 22 -5.76 -5.51 -3.72
C GLY A 22 -4.70 -6.11 -4.65
N THR A 23 -5.12 -7.02 -5.52
CA THR A 23 -4.23 -7.73 -6.46
C THR A 23 -3.60 -6.79 -7.48
N VAL A 24 -4.40 -5.97 -8.17
CA VAL A 24 -3.90 -5.08 -9.22
C VAL A 24 -2.94 -4.04 -8.65
N PHE A 25 -3.29 -3.42 -7.51
CA PHE A 25 -2.40 -2.45 -6.87
C PHE A 25 -1.12 -3.11 -6.36
N GLY A 26 -1.19 -4.35 -5.87
CA GLY A 26 -0.03 -5.11 -5.42
C GLY A 26 0.93 -5.42 -6.57
N VAL A 27 0.41 -5.89 -7.70
CA VAL A 27 1.21 -6.16 -8.91
C VAL A 27 1.84 -4.88 -9.46
N VAL A 28 1.07 -3.79 -9.58
CA VAL A 28 1.59 -2.50 -10.06
C VAL A 28 2.67 -1.97 -9.11
N GLY A 29 2.45 -2.01 -7.80
CA GLY A 29 3.43 -1.62 -6.79
C GLY A 29 4.73 -2.43 -6.91
N ALA A 30 4.62 -3.75 -7.09
CA ALA A 30 5.77 -4.63 -7.27
C ALA A 30 6.56 -4.32 -8.54
N LEU A 31 5.88 -4.13 -9.67
CA LEU A 31 6.52 -3.76 -10.94
C LEU A 31 7.22 -2.41 -10.85
N MET A 32 6.61 -1.42 -10.18
CA MET A 32 7.22 -0.10 -9.96
C MET A 32 8.48 -0.18 -9.10
N VAL A 33 8.45 -0.94 -8.00
CA VAL A 33 9.64 -1.14 -7.16
C VAL A 33 10.72 -1.93 -7.93
N ALA A 34 10.35 -2.99 -8.64
CA ALA A 34 11.28 -3.84 -9.39
C ALA A 34 11.96 -3.12 -10.57
N SER A 35 11.29 -2.14 -11.18
CA SER A 35 11.83 -1.36 -12.30
C SER A 35 13.04 -0.49 -11.93
N ASN A 36 13.38 -0.37 -10.64
CA ASN A 36 14.54 0.35 -10.09
C ASN A 36 14.77 1.74 -10.74
N THR A 37 13.67 2.43 -11.05
CA THR A 37 13.67 3.72 -11.72
C THR A 37 13.39 4.81 -10.70
N ARG A 38 13.49 6.10 -11.09
CA ARG A 38 13.13 7.23 -10.20
C ARG A 38 11.69 7.14 -9.65
N TRP A 39 10.82 6.39 -10.33
CA TRP A 39 9.43 6.13 -9.95
C TRP A 39 9.27 5.01 -8.91
N SER A 40 10.29 4.23 -8.59
CA SER A 40 10.22 3.13 -7.62
C SER A 40 9.84 3.59 -6.21
N LYS A 41 10.05 4.87 -5.89
CA LYS A 41 9.59 5.48 -4.63
C LYS A 41 8.07 5.55 -4.52
N TRP A 42 7.36 5.58 -5.64
CA TRP A 42 5.89 5.58 -5.70
C TRP A 42 5.29 4.18 -5.62
N GLY A 43 6.08 3.11 -5.64
CA GLY A 43 5.54 1.75 -5.46
C GLY A 43 5.07 1.49 -4.02
N TRP A 44 5.69 2.13 -3.03
CA TRP A 44 5.38 1.92 -1.61
C TRP A 44 3.92 2.31 -1.24
N PRO A 45 3.38 3.48 -1.66
CA PRO A 45 1.97 3.78 -1.45
C PRO A 45 1.01 2.80 -2.14
N PHE A 46 1.34 2.31 -3.34
CA PHE A 46 0.51 1.31 -4.04
C PHE A 46 0.43 0.00 -3.25
N PHE A 47 1.54 -0.43 -2.66
CA PHE A 47 1.54 -1.59 -1.78
C PHE A 47 0.74 -1.39 -0.49
N ILE A 48 0.72 -0.17 0.07
CA ILE A 48 -0.09 0.14 1.25
C ILE A 48 -1.59 0.03 0.93
N VAL A 49 -2.02 0.57 -0.22
CA VAL A 49 -3.41 0.46 -0.69
C VAL A 49 -3.77 -1.00 -0.96
N SER A 50 -2.86 -1.75 -1.59
CA SER A 50 -3.00 -3.18 -1.84
C SER A 50 -3.20 -3.98 -0.56
N ALA A 51 -2.30 -3.82 0.42
CA ALA A 51 -2.34 -4.55 1.68
C ALA A 51 -3.61 -4.24 2.48
N TRP A 52 -4.08 -3.00 2.44
CA TRP A 52 -5.35 -2.63 3.06
C TRP A 52 -6.55 -3.31 2.40
N GLY A 53 -6.60 -3.36 1.06
CA GLY A 53 -7.65 -4.03 0.31
C GLY A 53 -7.70 -5.54 0.59
N LEU A 54 -6.53 -6.20 0.58
CA LEU A 54 -6.42 -7.64 0.86
C LEU A 54 -6.67 -7.98 2.33
N PHE A 55 -6.34 -7.10 3.27
CA PHE A 55 -6.69 -7.26 4.68
C PHE A 55 -8.21 -7.31 4.89
N LEU A 56 -8.95 -6.38 4.26
CA LEU A 56 -10.41 -6.35 4.33
C LEU A 56 -11.04 -7.61 3.70
N PHE A 57 -10.51 -8.04 2.55
CA PHE A 57 -10.90 -9.29 1.89
C PHE A 57 -10.65 -10.51 2.79
N ALA A 58 -9.45 -10.62 3.38
CA ALA A 58 -9.09 -11.72 4.27
C ALA A 58 -9.98 -11.79 5.52
N GLY A 59 -10.35 -10.64 6.08
CA GLY A 59 -11.30 -10.58 7.20
C GLY A 59 -12.70 -11.07 6.82
N SER A 60 -13.14 -10.80 5.60
CA SER A 60 -14.44 -11.30 5.10
C SER A 60 -14.44 -12.77 4.68
N MET A 61 -13.26 -13.40 4.61
CA MET A 61 -13.05 -14.83 4.34
C MET A 61 -12.75 -15.64 5.62
N ASP A 62 -12.77 -15.01 6.79
CA ASP A 62 -12.27 -15.57 8.07
C ASP A 62 -10.84 -16.15 7.97
N ALA A 63 -10.04 -15.60 7.05
CA ALA A 63 -8.70 -16.06 6.74
C ALA A 63 -7.65 -15.33 7.60
N PHE A 64 -7.62 -15.63 8.90
CA PHE A 64 -6.75 -14.96 9.88
C PHE A 64 -5.26 -14.98 9.51
N GLY A 65 -4.78 -16.07 8.89
CA GLY A 65 -3.40 -16.17 8.40
C GLY A 65 -3.07 -15.13 7.33
N MET A 66 -3.99 -14.89 6.38
CA MET A 66 -3.84 -13.82 5.39
C MET A 66 -3.92 -12.44 6.05
N MET A 67 -4.80 -12.24 7.03
CA MET A 67 -4.88 -10.95 7.73
C MET A 67 -3.56 -10.56 8.40
N ILE A 68 -2.92 -11.48 9.12
CA ILE A 68 -1.63 -11.22 9.78
C ILE A 68 -0.54 -10.92 8.75
N LEU A 69 -0.55 -11.66 7.63
CA LEU A 69 0.38 -11.42 6.52
C LEU A 69 0.23 -10.01 5.95
N GLU A 70 -1.00 -9.60 5.63
CA GLU A 70 -1.27 -8.27 5.08
C GLU A 70 -0.96 -7.14 6.06
N VAL A 71 -1.19 -7.33 7.36
CA VAL A 71 -0.75 -6.38 8.40
C VAL A 71 0.78 -6.27 8.40
N THR A 72 1.49 -7.39 8.30
CA THR A 72 2.96 -7.41 8.27
C THR A 72 3.49 -6.72 7.03
N PHE A 73 2.87 -6.95 5.86
CA PHE A 73 3.22 -6.24 4.63
C PHE A 73 2.88 -4.75 4.71
N PHE A 74 1.74 -4.36 5.28
CA PHE A 74 1.41 -2.96 5.50
C PHE A 74 2.49 -2.24 6.32
N LEU A 75 2.92 -2.84 7.44
CA LEU A 75 4.01 -2.28 8.27
C LEU A 75 5.34 -2.21 7.52
N THR A 76 5.69 -3.26 6.77
CA THR A 76 6.92 -3.31 5.97
C THR A 76 6.91 -2.24 4.88
N ASN A 77 5.77 -2.04 4.21
CA ASN A 77 5.62 -1.03 3.17
C ASN A 77 5.64 0.40 3.72
N LEU A 78 5.14 0.63 4.94
CA LEU A 78 5.32 1.90 5.65
C LEU A 78 6.79 2.19 5.95
N LEU A 79 7.56 1.20 6.40
CA LEU A 79 8.99 1.33 6.63
C LEU A 79 9.75 1.62 5.33
N GLY A 80 9.39 0.93 4.25
CA GLY A 80 9.93 1.19 2.92
C GLY A 80 9.62 2.61 2.43
N LEU A 81 8.37 3.07 2.60
CA LEU A 81 7.98 4.44 2.28
C LEU A 81 8.80 5.47 3.06
N TRP A 82 8.98 5.26 4.37
CA TRP A 82 9.76 6.16 5.23
C TRP A 82 11.22 6.25 4.78
N ARG A 83 11.86 5.11 4.55
CA ARG A 83 13.28 5.01 4.19
C ARG A 83 13.57 5.58 2.81
N TRP A 84 12.68 5.39 1.84
CA TRP A 84 12.95 5.76 0.45
C TRP A 84 12.37 7.11 0.01
N LEU A 85 11.31 7.60 0.68
CA LEU A 85 10.66 8.86 0.32
C LEU A 85 10.94 9.98 1.35
N ILE A 86 10.79 9.68 2.65
CA ILE A 86 10.82 10.70 3.70
C ILE A 86 12.26 11.05 4.12
N GLN A 87 13.13 10.05 4.30
CA GLN A 87 14.53 10.28 4.66
C GLN A 87 15.28 11.19 3.67
N PRO A 88 15.30 10.92 2.34
CA PRO A 88 16.03 11.78 1.40
C PRO A 88 15.44 13.19 1.28
N TYR A 89 14.12 13.34 1.46
CA TYR A 89 13.48 14.66 1.50
C TYR A 89 13.97 15.48 2.71
N ARG A 90 14.14 14.85 3.87
CA ARG A 90 14.66 15.53 5.08
C ARG A 90 16.12 15.95 4.94
N GLU A 91 16.95 15.10 4.34
CA GLU A 91 18.38 15.39 4.15
C GLU A 91 18.59 16.56 3.18
N SER A 92 17.86 16.60 2.06
CA SER A 92 17.88 17.72 1.11
C SER A 92 17.55 19.06 1.78
N LYS A 93 16.51 19.12 2.62
CA LYS A 93 16.15 20.36 3.32
C LYS A 93 17.26 20.84 4.27
N LYS A 94 17.91 19.92 4.99
CA LYS A 94 18.97 20.27 5.94
C LYS A 94 20.18 20.87 5.22
N GLU A 95 20.54 20.34 4.06
CA GLU A 95 21.67 20.81 3.25
C GLU A 95 21.40 22.21 2.67
N THR A 96 20.20 22.44 2.12
CA THR A 96 19.77 23.78 1.67
C THR A 96 19.76 24.81 2.81
N GLN A 97 19.27 24.41 3.99
CA GLN A 97 19.23 25.29 5.16
C GLN A 97 20.64 25.63 5.67
N LYS A 98 21.55 24.65 5.68
CA LYS A 98 22.96 24.85 6.07
C LYS A 98 23.65 25.85 5.13
N HIS A 99 23.49 25.69 3.82
CA HIS A 99 24.02 26.64 2.84
C HIS A 99 23.42 28.05 2.96
N ALA A 100 22.15 28.17 3.35
CA ALA A 100 21.55 29.48 3.62
C ALA A 100 22.14 30.15 4.87
N LEU A 101 22.55 29.39 5.88
CA LEU A 101 23.14 29.91 7.12
C LEU A 101 24.64 30.26 6.99
N GLU A 102 25.39 29.58 6.12
CA GLU A 102 26.83 29.85 5.91
C GLU A 102 27.11 31.05 4.97
N ASN A 103 26.11 31.49 4.18
CA ASN A 103 26.23 32.61 3.23
C ASN A 103 25.68 33.95 3.76
N HIS A 104 25.29 34.01 5.05
CA HIS A 104 24.82 35.21 5.76
C HIS A 104 25.82 35.58 6.86
#